data_AF-A0A2V9JTV4-F1
#
_entry.id   AF-A0A2V9JTV4-F1
#
_cell.length_a   1.000
_cell.length_b   1.000
_cell.length_c   1.000
_cell.angle_alpha   90.00
_cell.angle_beta   90.00
_cell.angle_gamma   90.00
#
_symmetry.space_group_name_H-M   'P 1'
#
loop_
_entity.id
_entity.type
_entity.pdbx_description
1 polymer ?
#
loop_
_entity_poly.entity_id
_entity_poly.type
_entity_poly.pdbx_seq_one_letter_code
_entity_poly.pdbx_strand_id
1 'polypeptide(L)'
;MLSGISLPAEQRTRLLEAVLVLVGATAVAGFILVPKAGLLAVIGCTALGFVGSVGNVFRGRFDGILLWWAGAFPFGYTVLSFPREHSIVTLDRVVILVAFMGLFLVKPSTFIAVPKTLRRAGLAGLAFIVVAGVTLGKSANGLNAARFLFDGFLLPILLGWCVIARFDVRRRLPTLHTTVCISSIICAAIAAAEIVTRQDLLPDESSVIFFGGSIPRPNGPFETNDTLALVGAVSIFFLLFLRAALGPKLSAGRRMLHSVGLAAAIGMALMPLFRSVAITLLLVLIIDTFWEQRTTRR
;
A
#
# COMPACT_ATOMS: atom_id res chain seq x y z
N MET A 1 -0.16 0.77 43.00
CA MET A 1 -0.21 -0.64 42.56
C MET A 1 -1.37 -0.79 41.58
N LEU A 2 -1.12 -0.62 40.27
CA LEU A 2 -2.11 -0.92 39.23
C LEU A 2 -1.74 -2.29 38.66
N SER A 3 -2.54 -3.28 39.03
CA SER A 3 -2.47 -4.65 38.54
C SER A 3 -2.52 -4.65 37.02
N GLY A 4 -1.41 -5.04 36.40
CA GLY A 4 -1.34 -5.28 34.97
C GLY A 4 -2.28 -6.44 34.63
N ILE A 5 -3.49 -6.13 34.17
CA ILE A 5 -4.39 -7.10 33.55
C ILE A 5 -3.66 -7.59 32.30
N SER A 6 -2.98 -8.73 32.42
CA SER A 6 -2.36 -9.41 31.30
C SER A 6 -3.48 -10.01 30.45
N LEU A 7 -3.97 -9.24 29.48
CA LEU A 7 -4.91 -9.74 28.49
C LEU A 7 -4.25 -10.92 27.74
N PRO A 8 -4.96 -12.05 27.59
CA PRO A 8 -4.50 -13.16 26.76
C PRO A 8 -4.14 -12.67 25.36
N ALA A 9 -3.07 -13.19 24.78
CA ALA A 9 -2.57 -12.75 23.46
C ALA A 9 -3.66 -12.76 22.38
N GLU A 10 -4.58 -13.73 22.45
CA GLU A 10 -5.72 -13.87 21.54
C GLU A 10 -6.76 -12.75 21.71
N GLN A 11 -7.04 -12.34 22.95
CA GLN A 11 -7.96 -11.25 23.26
C GLN A 11 -7.38 -9.89 22.84
N ARG A 12 -6.06 -9.71 22.98
CA ARG A 12 -5.35 -8.53 22.49
C ARG A 12 -5.40 -8.41 20.97
N THR A 13 -5.29 -9.51 20.24
CA THR A 13 -5.43 -9.50 18.77
C THR A 13 -6.85 -9.18 18.32
N ARG A 14 -7.89 -9.74 18.97
CA ARG A 14 -9.29 -9.43 18.64
C ARG A 14 -9.64 -7.96 18.94
N LEU A 15 -9.12 -7.42 20.03
CA LEU A 15 -9.31 -6.01 20.39
C LEU A 15 -8.64 -5.07 19.38
N LEU A 16 -7.42 -5.40 18.93
CA LEU A 16 -6.73 -4.66 17.86
C LEU A 16 -7.51 -4.70 16.54
N GLU A 17 -8.04 -5.86 16.16
CA GLU A 17 -8.88 -6.00 14.96
C GLU A 17 -10.16 -5.16 15.08
N ALA A 18 -10.84 -5.18 16.22
CA ALA A 18 -12.03 -4.39 16.47
C ALA A 18 -11.76 -2.87 16.43
N VAL A 19 -10.65 -2.42 17.05
CA VAL A 19 -10.22 -1.01 17.00
C VAL A 19 -9.91 -0.58 15.57
N LEU A 20 -9.21 -1.42 14.80
CA LEU A 20 -8.88 -1.12 13.41
C LEU A 20 -10.13 -1.03 12.52
N VAL A 21 -11.10 -1.92 12.71
CA VAL A 21 -12.40 -1.86 12.01
C VAL A 21 -13.17 -0.59 12.40
N LEU A 22 -13.20 -0.25 13.69
CA LEU A 22 -13.87 0.96 14.16
C LEU A 22 -13.23 2.22 13.59
N VAL A 23 -11.89 2.30 13.58
CA VAL A 23 -11.14 3.42 12.99
C VAL A 23 -11.36 3.51 11.48
N GLY A 24 -11.41 2.38 10.78
CA GLY A 24 -11.73 2.35 9.36
C GLY A 24 -13.16 2.84 9.08
N ALA A 25 -14.13 2.37 9.88
CA ALA A 25 -15.53 2.78 9.76
C ALA A 25 -15.73 4.27 10.08
N THR A 26 -15.06 4.80 11.11
CA THR A 26 -15.13 6.23 11.44
C THR A 26 -14.41 7.10 10.42
N ALA A 27 -13.30 6.65 9.85
CA ALA A 27 -12.66 7.33 8.74
C ALA A 27 -13.60 7.42 7.53
N VAL A 28 -14.20 6.30 7.11
CA VAL A 28 -15.18 6.26 6.01
C VAL A 28 -16.38 7.16 6.30
N ALA A 29 -16.99 7.04 7.48
CA ALA A 29 -18.11 7.89 7.87
C ALA A 29 -17.72 9.38 7.89
N GLY A 30 -16.52 9.71 8.37
CA GLY A 30 -15.99 11.07 8.38
C GLY A 30 -15.80 11.64 6.97
N PHE A 31 -15.29 10.84 6.03
CA PHE A 31 -15.16 11.26 4.63
C PHE A 31 -16.52 11.46 3.95
N ILE A 32 -17.53 10.65 4.28
CA ILE A 32 -18.87 10.78 3.70
C ILE A 32 -19.62 11.99 4.26
N LEU A 33 -19.57 12.20 5.58
CA LEU A 33 -20.38 13.22 6.26
C LEU A 33 -19.76 14.61 6.20
N VAL A 34 -18.44 14.72 6.41
CA VAL A 34 -17.72 16.01 6.44
C VAL A 34 -16.32 15.82 5.84
N PRO A 35 -16.19 15.79 4.49
CA PRO A 35 -14.96 15.40 3.81
C PRO A 35 -13.69 16.11 4.32
N LYS A 36 -13.77 17.43 4.55
CA LYS A 36 -12.64 18.23 5.06
C LYS A 36 -12.24 17.89 6.50
N ALA A 37 -13.21 17.64 7.38
CA ALA A 37 -12.93 17.29 8.77
C ALA A 37 -12.48 15.82 8.90
N GLY A 38 -13.07 14.92 8.11
CA GLY A 38 -12.62 13.54 7.98
C GLY A 38 -11.17 13.47 7.49
N LEU A 39 -10.83 14.26 6.47
CA LEU A 39 -9.46 14.41 6.00
C LEU A 39 -8.54 14.89 7.12
N LEU A 40 -8.82 16.03 7.77
CA LEU A 40 -7.99 16.55 8.87
C LEU A 40 -7.79 15.55 10.01
N ALA A 41 -8.82 14.78 10.37
CA ALA A 41 -8.72 13.74 11.39
C ALA A 41 -7.78 12.61 10.96
N VAL A 42 -7.87 12.16 9.70
CA VAL A 42 -6.96 11.16 9.14
C VAL A 42 -5.54 11.70 9.09
N ILE A 43 -5.33 12.95 8.67
CA ILE A 43 -4.02 13.64 8.68
C ILE A 43 -3.44 13.66 10.09
N GLY A 44 -4.21 14.08 11.09
CA GLY A 44 -3.75 14.16 12.48
C GLY A 44 -3.37 12.79 13.02
N CYS A 45 -4.21 11.77 12.81
CA CYS A 45 -3.94 10.40 13.24
C CYS A 45 -2.72 9.79 12.53
N THR A 46 -2.57 10.03 11.23
CA THR A 46 -1.42 9.57 10.45
C THR A 46 -0.15 10.26 10.92
N ALA A 47 -0.14 11.59 11.05
CA ALA A 47 1.01 12.34 11.55
C ALA A 47 1.48 11.88 12.94
N LEU A 48 0.55 11.67 13.88
CA LEU A 48 0.87 11.15 15.21
C LEU A 48 1.45 9.73 15.15
N GLY A 49 0.87 8.85 14.32
CA GLY A 49 1.38 7.50 14.09
C GLY A 49 2.78 7.49 13.47
N PHE A 50 3.05 8.42 12.54
CA PHE A 50 4.35 8.59 11.92
C PHE A 50 5.40 9.04 12.93
N VAL A 51 5.13 10.11 13.70
CA VAL A 51 6.05 10.62 14.74
C VAL A 51 6.39 9.55 15.77
N GLY A 52 5.38 8.80 16.24
CA GLY A 52 5.59 7.67 17.14
C GLY A 52 6.42 6.53 16.53
N SER A 53 6.34 6.34 15.21
CA SER A 53 7.08 5.31 14.48
C SER A 53 8.53 5.73 14.19
N VAL A 54 8.77 7.00 13.89
CA VAL A 54 10.12 7.56 13.65
C VAL A 54 11.01 7.34 14.88
N GLY A 55 10.49 7.62 16.08
CA GLY A 55 11.23 7.37 17.32
C GLY A 55 11.59 5.90 17.53
N ASN A 56 10.79 4.96 17.00
CA ASN A 56 11.07 3.52 17.05
C ASN A 56 12.11 3.09 16.01
N VAL A 57 12.17 3.76 14.85
CA VAL A 57 13.18 3.50 13.80
C VAL A 57 14.57 3.79 14.33
N PHE A 58 14.76 4.93 15.02
CA PHE A 58 16.05 5.27 15.66
C PHE A 58 16.42 4.33 16.82
N ARG A 59 15.46 3.56 17.34
CA ARG A 59 15.69 2.48 18.33
C ARG A 59 15.86 1.11 17.69
N GLY A 60 15.99 1.04 16.36
CA GLY A 60 16.18 -0.21 15.61
C GLY A 60 14.93 -1.04 15.37
N ARG A 61 13.73 -0.51 15.65
CA ARG A 61 12.45 -1.19 15.42
C ARG A 61 11.79 -0.65 14.15
N PHE A 62 12.14 -1.25 13.02
CA PHE A 62 11.71 -0.86 11.68
C PHE A 62 10.29 -1.31 11.31
N ASP A 63 9.75 -2.33 11.99
CA ASP A 63 8.44 -2.91 11.63
C ASP A 63 7.31 -1.88 11.64
N GLY A 64 7.35 -0.93 12.58
CA GLY A 64 6.25 0.02 12.79
C GLY A 64 6.06 0.98 11.62
N ILE A 65 7.15 1.52 11.07
CA ILE A 65 7.07 2.52 9.99
C ILE A 65 6.56 1.90 8.68
N LEU A 66 6.96 0.66 8.39
CA LEU A 66 6.53 -0.06 7.19
C LEU A 66 5.06 -0.49 7.27
N LEU A 67 4.62 -0.95 8.44
CA LEU A 67 3.21 -1.30 8.67
C LEU A 67 2.30 -0.07 8.61
N TRP A 68 2.77 1.04 9.19
CA TRP A 68 2.05 2.31 9.12
C TRP A 68 1.98 2.82 7.68
N TRP A 69 3.10 2.79 6.94
CA TRP A 69 3.15 3.19 5.54
C TRP A 69 2.19 2.37 4.68
N ALA A 70 2.16 1.04 4.83
CA ALA A 70 1.25 0.18 4.09
C ALA A 70 -0.24 0.53 4.31
N GLY A 71 -0.61 1.05 5.49
CA GLY A 71 -1.98 1.47 5.79
C GLY A 71 -2.29 2.91 5.40
N ALA A 72 -1.30 3.80 5.51
CA ALA A 72 -1.43 5.23 5.23
C ALA A 72 -1.20 5.59 3.76
N PHE A 73 -0.53 4.73 2.99
CA PHE A 73 -0.19 4.94 1.58
C PHE A 73 -1.35 5.46 0.72
N PRO A 74 -2.59 4.91 0.82
CA PRO A 74 -3.68 5.41 0.00
C PRO A 74 -4.02 6.88 0.22
N PHE A 75 -3.76 7.42 1.40
CA PHE A 75 -4.00 8.83 1.75
C PHE A 75 -2.73 9.69 1.61
N GLY A 76 -1.58 9.06 1.38
CA GLY A 76 -0.29 9.74 1.30
C GLY A 76 -0.22 10.71 0.13
N TYR A 77 -0.83 10.37 -1.00
CA TYR A 77 -0.79 11.20 -2.21
C TYR A 77 -1.63 12.47 -2.07
N THR A 78 -2.82 12.39 -1.48
CA THR A 78 -3.74 13.52 -1.30
C THR A 78 -3.32 14.49 -0.20
N VAL A 79 -2.57 14.03 0.79
CA VAL A 79 -2.21 14.83 1.98
C VAL A 79 -0.75 15.25 2.01
N LEU A 80 0.17 14.32 1.70
CA LEU A 80 1.59 14.42 2.06
C LEU A 80 2.49 14.61 0.84
N SER A 81 1.96 15.25 -0.21
CA SER A 81 2.67 15.62 -1.43
C SER A 81 2.95 17.12 -1.46
N PHE A 82 4.22 17.52 -1.49
CA PHE A 82 4.61 18.94 -1.51
C PHE A 82 5.87 19.19 -2.36
N PRO A 83 5.92 20.24 -3.20
CA PRO A 83 4.80 21.07 -3.69
C PRO A 83 3.89 20.25 -4.64
N ARG A 84 2.58 20.53 -4.66
CA ARG A 84 1.58 19.66 -5.33
C ARG A 84 1.82 19.43 -6.83
N GLU A 85 2.16 20.47 -7.58
CA GLU A 85 2.42 20.37 -9.03
C GLU A 85 3.67 19.53 -9.35
N HIS A 86 4.69 19.60 -8.48
CA HIS A 86 5.97 18.94 -8.65
C HIS A 86 6.43 18.33 -7.33
N SER A 87 5.73 17.31 -6.83
CA SER A 87 5.97 16.75 -5.49
C SER A 87 7.43 16.34 -5.30
N ILE A 88 8.15 17.10 -4.47
CA ILE A 88 9.53 16.87 -4.04
C ILE A 88 9.52 16.02 -2.76
N VAL A 89 8.59 16.30 -1.86
CA VAL A 89 8.33 15.57 -0.63
C VAL A 89 7.05 14.78 -0.84
N THR A 90 7.16 13.45 -0.77
CA THR A 90 6.01 12.55 -0.76
C THR A 90 6.12 11.63 0.45
N LEU A 91 4.98 11.07 0.89
CA LEU A 91 4.97 10.10 1.98
C LEU A 91 5.96 8.94 1.73
N ASP A 92 5.99 8.43 0.51
CA ASP A 92 6.87 7.34 0.09
C ASP A 92 8.35 7.71 0.25
N ARG A 93 8.75 8.89 -0.24
CA ARG A 93 10.13 9.37 -0.14
C ARG A 93 10.55 9.56 1.32
N VAL A 94 9.68 10.14 2.15
CA VAL A 94 9.96 10.39 3.57
C VAL A 94 10.09 9.07 4.33
N VAL A 95 9.16 8.13 4.12
CA VAL A 95 9.21 6.81 4.77
C VAL A 95 10.48 6.05 4.38
N ILE A 96 10.81 6.02 3.08
CA ILE A 96 11.99 5.31 2.59
C ILE A 96 13.27 5.99 3.11
N LEU A 97 13.34 7.33 3.13
CA LEU A 97 14.46 8.06 3.68
C LEU A 97 14.66 7.76 5.18
N VAL A 98 13.59 7.80 5.98
CA VAL A 98 13.66 7.48 7.41
C VAL A 98 14.06 6.02 7.63
N ALA A 99 13.50 5.09 6.86
CA ALA A 99 13.86 3.68 6.92
C ALA A 99 15.34 3.46 6.56
N PHE A 100 15.83 4.13 5.51
CA PHE A 100 17.21 4.08 5.07
C PHE A 100 18.15 4.69 6.11
N MET A 101 17.85 5.87 6.65
CA MET A 101 18.63 6.51 7.72
C MET A 101 18.73 5.60 8.96
N GLY A 102 17.61 5.01 9.39
CA GLY A 102 17.64 4.06 10.49
C GLY A 102 18.57 2.87 10.21
N LEU A 103 18.62 2.40 8.97
CA LEU A 103 19.45 1.26 8.56
C LEU A 103 20.95 1.51 8.78
N PHE A 104 21.43 2.76 8.58
CA PHE A 104 22.81 3.16 8.86
C PHE A 104 23.09 3.40 10.34
N LEU A 105 22.11 3.96 11.07
CA LEU A 105 22.30 4.37 12.47
C LEU A 105 22.22 3.19 13.46
N VAL A 106 21.56 2.10 13.08
CA VAL A 106 21.36 0.94 13.93
C VAL A 106 22.23 -0.20 13.43
N LYS A 107 22.93 -0.95 14.30
CA LYS A 107 23.71 -2.13 13.88
C LYS A 107 22.80 -3.26 13.39
N PRO A 108 23.11 -3.97 12.29
CA PRO A 108 22.34 -5.13 11.82
C PRO A 108 22.25 -6.21 12.89
N SER A 109 21.03 -6.59 13.30
CA SER A 109 20.83 -7.69 14.25
C SER A 109 20.98 -9.06 13.58
N THR A 110 20.60 -9.16 12.30
CA THR A 110 20.63 -10.41 11.53
C THR A 110 20.67 -10.07 10.03
N PHE A 111 21.77 -10.40 9.35
CA PHE A 111 21.78 -10.42 7.88
C PHE A 111 21.12 -11.71 7.40
N ILE A 112 19.90 -11.60 6.87
CA ILE A 112 19.26 -12.73 6.19
C ILE A 112 19.98 -12.96 4.87
N ALA A 113 20.44 -14.18 4.63
CA ALA A 113 21.08 -14.55 3.37
C ALA A 113 20.07 -14.37 2.23
N VAL A 114 20.34 -13.42 1.34
CA VAL A 114 19.48 -13.14 0.18
C VAL A 114 19.56 -14.30 -0.82
N PRO A 115 18.43 -14.89 -1.25
CA PRO A 115 18.42 -15.93 -2.27
C PRO A 115 19.15 -15.51 -3.54
N LYS A 116 19.91 -16.42 -4.16
CA LYS A 116 20.72 -16.12 -5.36
C LYS A 116 19.87 -15.55 -6.51
N THR A 117 18.63 -16.02 -6.66
CA THR A 117 17.67 -15.53 -7.66
C THR A 117 17.30 -14.08 -7.42
N LEU A 118 16.94 -13.73 -6.18
CA LEU A 118 16.61 -12.35 -5.79
C LEU A 118 17.81 -11.42 -5.94
N ARG A 119 19.02 -11.91 -5.62
CA ARG A 119 20.27 -11.16 -5.85
C ARG A 119 20.51 -10.86 -7.33
N ARG A 120 20.30 -11.84 -8.22
CA ARG A 120 20.41 -11.65 -9.67
C ARG A 120 19.37 -10.66 -10.21
N ALA A 121 18.13 -10.75 -9.73
CA ALA A 121 17.08 -9.80 -10.08
C ALA A 121 17.43 -8.37 -9.63
N GLY A 122 17.93 -8.22 -8.40
CA GLY A 122 18.41 -6.94 -7.88
C GLY A 122 19.57 -6.36 -8.71
N LEU A 123 20.55 -7.18 -9.11
CA LEU A 123 21.64 -6.75 -9.97
C LEU A 123 21.17 -6.35 -11.37
N ALA A 124 20.25 -7.11 -11.97
CA ALA A 124 19.65 -6.76 -13.25
C ALA A 124 18.87 -5.44 -13.17
N GLY A 125 18.11 -5.23 -12.10
CA GLY A 125 17.42 -3.96 -11.83
C GLY A 125 18.38 -2.79 -11.67
N LEU A 126 19.49 -2.97 -10.94
CA LEU A 126 20.53 -1.96 -10.82
C LEU A 126 21.18 -1.63 -12.17
N ALA A 127 21.50 -2.65 -12.97
CA ALA A 127 22.04 -2.44 -14.32
C ALA A 127 21.07 -1.65 -15.21
N PHE A 128 19.77 -1.98 -15.14
CA PHE A 128 18.73 -1.23 -15.83
C PHE A 128 18.68 0.24 -15.38
N ILE A 129 18.75 0.52 -14.07
CA ILE A 129 18.75 1.90 -13.55
C ILE A 129 19.97 2.67 -14.05
N VAL A 130 21.16 2.04 -14.09
CA VAL A 130 22.37 2.68 -14.62
C VAL A 130 22.19 3.04 -16.09
N VAL A 131 21.71 2.10 -16.90
CA VAL A 131 21.44 2.33 -18.34
C VAL A 131 20.41 3.45 -18.52
N ALA A 132 19.29 3.38 -17.79
CA ALA A 132 18.25 4.41 -17.82
C ALA A 132 18.81 5.78 -17.40
N GLY A 133 19.67 5.82 -16.37
CA GLY A 133 20.36 7.02 -15.91
C GLY A 133 21.25 7.65 -16.98
N VAL A 134 22.04 6.85 -17.70
CA VAL A 134 22.85 7.33 -18.83
C VAL A 134 21.98 7.89 -19.95
N THR A 135 20.80 7.29 -20.20
CA THR A 135 19.86 7.79 -21.22
C THR A 135 19.13 9.08 -20.83
N LEU A 136 19.15 9.50 -19.57
CA LEU A 136 18.51 10.75 -19.13
C LEU A 136 19.05 11.98 -19.87
N GLY A 137 20.34 11.98 -20.23
CA GLY A 137 20.96 13.07 -20.99
C GLY A 137 20.36 13.29 -22.39
N LYS A 138 19.56 12.35 -22.89
CA LYS A 138 18.84 12.45 -24.16
C LYS A 138 17.36 12.86 -24.00
N SER A 139 16.87 13.00 -22.77
CA SER A 139 15.49 13.38 -22.51
C SER A 139 15.30 14.89 -22.65
N ALA A 140 14.26 15.31 -23.38
CA ALA A 140 13.87 16.71 -23.50
C ALA A 140 13.56 17.35 -22.13
N ASN A 141 13.03 16.55 -21.18
CA ASN A 141 12.74 16.95 -19.81
C ASN A 141 13.50 16.06 -18.82
N GLY A 142 14.82 16.28 -18.73
CA GLY A 142 15.71 15.48 -17.89
C GLY A 142 15.29 15.40 -16.42
N LEU A 143 14.75 16.48 -15.85
CA LEU A 143 14.33 16.54 -14.44
C LEU A 143 13.11 15.63 -14.16
N ASN A 144 12.10 15.65 -15.02
CA ASN A 144 10.94 14.77 -14.90
C ASN A 144 11.30 13.30 -15.17
N ALA A 145 12.15 13.05 -16.16
CA ALA A 145 12.64 11.71 -16.44
C ALA A 145 13.47 11.14 -15.27
N ALA A 146 14.32 11.96 -14.64
CA ALA A 146 15.07 11.60 -13.45
C ALA A 146 14.15 11.31 -12.26
N ARG A 147 13.09 12.11 -12.09
CA ARG A 147 12.05 11.86 -11.08
C ARG A 147 11.39 10.50 -11.27
N PHE A 148 10.96 10.16 -12.49
CA PHE A 148 10.35 8.86 -12.77
C PHE A 148 11.33 7.70 -12.52
N LEU A 149 12.61 7.88 -12.88
CA LEU A 149 13.64 6.87 -12.60
C LEU A 149 13.82 6.67 -11.09
N PHE A 150 13.83 7.77 -10.32
CA PHE A 150 13.99 7.74 -8.88
C PHE A 150 12.78 7.10 -8.18
N ASP A 151 11.57 7.60 -8.46
CA ASP A 151 10.34 7.15 -7.79
C ASP A 151 9.93 5.74 -8.23
N GLY A 152 10.04 5.44 -9.52
CA GLY A 152 9.56 4.18 -10.10
C GLY A 152 10.52 3.01 -9.97
N PHE A 153 11.83 3.27 -9.83
CA PHE A 153 12.83 2.20 -9.83
C PHE A 153 13.77 2.23 -8.62
N LEU A 154 14.34 3.38 -8.28
CA LEU A 154 15.32 3.44 -7.19
C LEU A 154 14.67 3.26 -5.81
N LEU A 155 13.57 4.00 -5.54
CA LEU A 155 12.84 3.92 -4.28
C LEU A 155 12.33 2.51 -3.96
N PRO A 156 11.68 1.76 -4.89
CA PRO A 156 11.30 0.38 -4.66
C PRO A 156 12.47 -0.55 -4.33
N ILE A 157 13.63 -0.38 -4.97
CA ILE A 157 14.82 -1.19 -4.68
C ILE A 157 15.36 -0.86 -3.28
N LEU A 158 15.42 0.42 -2.90
CA LEU A 158 15.85 0.83 -1.56
C LEU A 158 14.90 0.29 -0.49
N LEU A 159 13.59 0.38 -0.72
CA LEU A 159 12.57 -0.18 0.16
C LEU A 159 12.73 -1.71 0.29
N GLY A 160 12.89 -2.41 -0.84
CA GLY A 160 13.12 -3.85 -0.87
C GLY A 160 14.38 -4.25 -0.09
N TRP A 161 15.46 -3.49 -0.23
CA TRP A 161 16.67 -3.67 0.57
C TRP A 161 16.41 -3.47 2.07
N CYS A 162 15.71 -2.40 2.46
CA CYS A 162 15.34 -2.15 3.85
C CYS A 162 14.50 -3.29 4.44
N VAL A 163 13.54 -3.79 3.68
CA VAL A 163 12.68 -4.92 4.07
C VAL A 163 13.54 -6.18 4.28
N ILE A 164 14.38 -6.54 3.32
CA ILE A 164 15.24 -7.73 3.40
C ILE A 164 16.22 -7.64 4.59
N ALA A 165 16.78 -6.47 4.82
CA ALA A 165 17.82 -6.28 5.83
C ALA A 165 17.27 -6.26 7.27
N ARG A 166 16.02 -5.82 7.49
CA ARG A 166 15.53 -5.47 8.83
C ARG A 166 14.11 -5.90 9.16
N PHE A 167 13.27 -6.17 8.18
CA PHE A 167 11.87 -6.40 8.41
C PHE A 167 11.59 -7.89 8.58
N ASP A 168 11.10 -8.29 9.76
CA ASP A 168 10.68 -9.66 10.01
C ASP A 168 9.30 -9.90 9.38
N VAL A 169 9.31 -10.17 8.07
CA VAL A 169 8.12 -10.43 7.25
C VAL A 169 7.27 -11.54 7.88
N ARG A 170 7.90 -12.62 8.39
CA ARG A 170 7.19 -13.80 8.89
C ARG A 170 6.38 -13.46 10.13
N ARG A 171 6.95 -12.70 11.06
CA ARG A 171 6.25 -12.28 12.28
C ARG A 171 5.15 -11.26 12.02
N ARG A 172 5.33 -10.40 11.01
CA ARG A 172 4.41 -9.30 10.69
C ARG A 172 3.39 -9.60 9.60
N LEU A 173 3.47 -10.78 8.99
CA LEU A 173 2.60 -11.22 7.89
C LEU A 173 1.10 -11.07 8.21
N PRO A 174 0.60 -11.43 9.41
CA PRO A 174 -0.81 -11.25 9.73
C PRO A 174 -1.23 -9.77 9.84
N THR A 175 -0.33 -8.93 10.34
CA THR A 175 -0.59 -7.48 10.46
C THR A 175 -0.58 -6.84 9.08
N LEU A 176 0.38 -7.17 8.22
CA LEU A 176 0.41 -6.71 6.83
C LEU A 176 -0.87 -7.08 6.09
N HIS A 177 -1.30 -8.34 6.20
CA HIS A 177 -2.55 -8.80 5.60
C HIS A 177 -3.77 -8.00 6.08
N THR A 178 -3.88 -7.79 7.39
CA THR A 178 -4.97 -7.00 7.99
C THR A 178 -4.96 -5.57 7.48
N THR A 179 -3.78 -4.93 7.46
CA THR A 179 -3.60 -3.56 6.99
C THR A 179 -4.03 -3.40 5.53
N VAL A 180 -3.58 -4.31 4.65
CA VAL A 180 -3.92 -4.26 3.22
C VAL A 180 -5.42 -4.51 2.99
N CYS A 181 -6.04 -5.41 3.77
CA CYS A 181 -7.48 -5.60 3.68
C CYS A 181 -8.24 -4.31 4.04
N ILE A 182 -7.87 -3.68 5.14
CA ILE A 182 -8.54 -2.47 5.63
C ILE A 182 -8.32 -1.29 4.67
N SER A 183 -7.10 -1.10 4.18
CA SER A 183 -6.80 -0.06 3.20
C SER A 183 -7.65 -0.23 1.95
N SER A 184 -7.75 -1.45 1.41
CA SER A 184 -8.59 -1.75 0.23
C SER A 184 -10.06 -1.47 0.49
N ILE A 185 -10.58 -1.86 1.66
CA ILE A 185 -11.99 -1.61 2.04
C ILE A 185 -12.27 -0.12 2.08
N ILE A 186 -11.41 0.68 2.72
CA ILE A 186 -11.62 2.12 2.82
C ILE A 186 -11.55 2.77 1.43
N CYS A 187 -10.57 2.41 0.61
CA CYS A 187 -10.44 2.94 -0.75
C CYS A 187 -11.68 2.62 -1.61
N ALA A 188 -12.14 1.36 -1.56
CA ALA A 188 -13.33 0.93 -2.28
C ALA A 188 -14.59 1.64 -1.78
N ALA A 189 -14.71 1.88 -0.46
CA ALA A 189 -15.84 2.59 0.11
C ALA A 189 -15.88 4.07 -0.33
N ILE A 190 -14.73 4.75 -0.35
CA ILE A 190 -14.62 6.12 -0.88
C ILE A 190 -14.99 6.15 -2.36
N ALA A 191 -14.42 5.25 -3.17
CA ALA A 191 -14.73 5.17 -4.60
C ALA A 191 -16.21 4.87 -4.88
N ALA A 192 -16.82 3.98 -4.09
CA ALA A 192 -18.26 3.71 -4.19
C ALA A 192 -19.10 4.94 -3.80
N ALA A 193 -18.69 5.67 -2.76
CA ALA A 193 -19.35 6.89 -2.35
C ALA A 193 -19.27 7.97 -3.45
N GLU A 194 -18.13 8.14 -4.13
CA GLU A 194 -17.99 9.06 -5.28
C GLU A 194 -18.94 8.72 -6.43
N ILE A 195 -19.17 7.42 -6.72
CA ILE A 195 -20.14 7.00 -7.74
C ILE A 195 -21.56 7.44 -7.36
N VAL A 196 -21.92 7.31 -6.08
CA VAL A 196 -23.26 7.64 -5.57
C VAL A 196 -23.47 9.15 -5.48
N THR A 197 -22.50 9.89 -4.95
CA THR A 197 -22.58 11.35 -4.79
C THR A 197 -22.34 12.11 -6.09
N ARG A 198 -21.68 11.46 -7.07
CA ARG A 198 -21.19 12.08 -8.31
C ARG A 198 -20.26 13.28 -8.06
N GLN A 199 -19.58 13.29 -6.92
CA GLN A 199 -18.67 14.34 -6.48
C GLN A 199 -17.33 13.73 -6.13
N ASP A 200 -16.26 14.43 -6.48
CA ASP A 200 -14.92 14.07 -6.00
C ASP A 200 -14.88 14.34 -4.50
N LEU A 201 -14.76 13.27 -3.70
CA LEU A 201 -14.77 13.37 -2.24
C LEU A 201 -13.42 13.81 -1.70
N LEU A 202 -12.35 13.59 -2.46
CA LEU A 202 -10.97 13.93 -2.09
C LEU A 202 -10.28 14.69 -3.23
N PRO A 203 -10.80 15.87 -3.60
CA PRO A 203 -10.30 16.60 -4.75
C PRO A 203 -8.88 17.12 -4.49
N ASP A 204 -7.96 16.79 -5.39
CA ASP A 204 -6.71 17.51 -5.60
C ASP A 204 -6.92 18.57 -6.70
N GLU A 205 -6.06 19.59 -6.78
CA GLU A 205 -6.24 20.69 -7.75
C GLU A 205 -6.22 20.20 -9.21
N SER A 206 -5.68 19.00 -9.46
CA SER A 206 -5.65 18.29 -10.73
C SER A 206 -6.67 17.16 -10.85
N SER A 207 -7.35 16.75 -9.78
CA SER A 207 -8.28 15.62 -9.83
C SER A 207 -9.66 16.09 -10.30
N VAL A 208 -10.17 15.39 -11.32
CA VAL A 208 -11.52 15.58 -11.84
C VAL A 208 -12.17 14.21 -11.89
N ILE A 209 -13.42 14.08 -11.45
CA ILE A 209 -14.16 12.85 -11.73
C ILE A 209 -14.34 12.74 -13.24
N PHE A 210 -13.73 11.70 -13.80
CA PHE A 210 -13.89 11.40 -15.21
C PHE A 210 -15.22 10.70 -15.45
N PHE A 211 -15.92 11.10 -16.50
CA PHE A 211 -17.16 10.45 -16.91
C PHE A 211 -16.93 9.66 -18.20
N GLY A 212 -17.22 8.36 -18.15
CA GLY A 212 -17.30 7.52 -19.35
C GLY A 212 -18.70 7.62 -19.95
N GLY A 213 -19.05 8.73 -20.58
CA GLY A 213 -20.44 9.04 -20.94
C GLY A 213 -21.21 9.56 -19.72
N SER A 214 -22.27 8.88 -19.28
CA SER A 214 -23.05 9.25 -18.08
C SER A 214 -22.61 8.52 -16.80
N ILE A 215 -21.63 7.61 -16.90
CA ILE A 215 -21.18 6.77 -15.79
C ILE A 215 -19.96 7.43 -15.12
N PRO A 216 -20.03 7.76 -13.82
CA PRO A 216 -18.90 8.31 -13.09
C PRO A 216 -17.80 7.25 -12.93
N ARG A 217 -16.55 7.63 -13.19
CA ARG A 217 -15.37 6.83 -12.91
C ARG A 217 -14.70 7.39 -11.66
N PRO A 218 -14.78 6.69 -10.52
CA PRO A 218 -14.24 7.20 -9.28
C PRO A 218 -12.71 7.24 -9.31
N ASN A 219 -12.15 8.18 -8.58
CA ASN A 219 -10.72 8.29 -8.32
C ASN A 219 -10.37 7.66 -6.95
N GLY A 220 -11.34 7.57 -6.05
CA GLY A 220 -11.10 7.17 -4.66
C GLY A 220 -10.17 8.18 -3.97
N PRO A 221 -9.30 7.74 -3.04
CA PRO A 221 -8.36 8.64 -2.36
C PRO A 221 -7.15 9.05 -3.22
N PHE A 222 -7.21 8.86 -4.54
CA PHE A 222 -6.09 9.07 -5.46
C PHE A 222 -6.38 10.22 -6.43
N GLU A 223 -5.32 10.75 -7.05
CA GLU A 223 -5.42 11.83 -8.03
C GLU A 223 -6.15 11.40 -9.32
N THR A 224 -5.98 10.12 -9.72
CA THR A 224 -6.54 9.59 -10.97
C THR A 224 -7.19 8.22 -10.78
N ASN A 225 -8.23 7.97 -11.57
CA ASN A 225 -8.89 6.66 -11.69
C ASN A 225 -7.94 5.55 -12.18
N ASP A 226 -6.92 5.86 -12.99
CA ASP A 226 -5.85 4.94 -13.37
C ASP A 226 -5.08 4.42 -12.15
N THR A 227 -4.77 5.32 -11.21
CA THR A 227 -4.07 4.98 -9.97
C THR A 227 -4.94 4.08 -9.10
N LEU A 228 -6.23 4.39 -8.95
CA LEU A 228 -7.19 3.53 -8.23
C LEU A 228 -7.21 2.11 -8.81
N ALA A 229 -7.31 2.00 -10.14
CA ALA A 229 -7.35 0.71 -10.82
C ALA A 229 -6.06 -0.10 -10.62
N LEU A 230 -4.90 0.55 -10.77
CA LEU A 230 -3.59 -0.07 -10.60
C LEU A 230 -3.38 -0.53 -9.15
N VAL A 231 -3.68 0.33 -8.17
CA VAL A 231 -3.57 -0.02 -6.75
C VAL A 231 -4.50 -1.17 -6.39
N GLY A 232 -5.73 -1.19 -6.93
CA GLY A 232 -6.65 -2.31 -6.79
C GLY A 232 -6.06 -3.61 -7.33
N ALA A 233 -5.55 -3.61 -8.56
CA ALA A 233 -4.95 -4.78 -9.19
C ALA A 233 -3.74 -5.31 -8.41
N VAL A 234 -2.82 -4.44 -7.98
CA VAL A 234 -1.66 -4.82 -7.16
C VAL A 234 -2.11 -5.39 -5.82
N SER A 235 -3.12 -4.78 -5.20
CA SER A 235 -3.68 -5.23 -3.91
C SER A 235 -4.32 -6.61 -4.00
N ILE A 236 -4.96 -6.95 -5.12
CA ILE A 236 -5.49 -8.31 -5.37
C ILE A 236 -4.35 -9.33 -5.27
N PHE A 237 -3.30 -9.17 -6.08
CA PHE A 237 -2.18 -10.12 -6.12
C PHE A 237 -1.46 -10.19 -4.78
N PHE A 238 -1.29 -9.05 -4.12
CA PHE A 238 -0.64 -9.02 -2.82
C PHE A 238 -1.47 -9.71 -1.74
N LEU A 239 -2.79 -9.52 -1.73
CA LEU A 239 -3.69 -10.22 -0.80
C LEU A 239 -3.73 -11.73 -1.05
N LEU A 240 -3.71 -12.17 -2.31
CA LEU A 240 -3.61 -13.60 -2.65
C LEU A 240 -2.28 -14.20 -2.17
N PHE A 241 -1.16 -13.51 -2.41
CA PHE A 241 0.15 -13.91 -1.90
C PHE A 241 0.18 -13.99 -0.37
N LEU A 242 -0.32 -12.97 0.33
CA LEU A 242 -0.37 -12.95 1.79
C LEU A 242 -1.28 -14.05 2.33
N ARG A 243 -2.41 -14.33 1.67
CA ARG A 243 -3.31 -15.43 2.03
C ARG A 243 -2.63 -16.79 1.94
N ALA A 244 -1.87 -17.02 0.86
CA ALA A 244 -1.10 -18.24 0.67
C ALA A 244 0.02 -18.35 1.72
N ALA A 245 0.74 -17.25 1.98
CA ALA A 245 1.84 -17.21 2.94
C ALA A 245 1.40 -17.39 4.41
N LEU A 246 0.18 -17.00 4.77
CA LEU A 246 -0.40 -17.26 6.11
C LEU A 246 -0.79 -18.72 6.34
N GLY A 247 -0.90 -19.53 5.27
CA GLY A 247 -1.30 -20.92 5.34
C GLY A 247 -2.79 -21.16 5.64
N PRO A 248 -3.23 -22.42 5.78
CA PRO A 248 -4.65 -22.78 5.83
C PRO A 248 -5.34 -22.39 7.16
N LYS A 249 -4.58 -22.22 8.24
CA LYS A 249 -5.10 -22.01 9.61
C LYS A 249 -5.35 -20.53 9.92
N LEU A 250 -6.24 -19.88 9.16
CA LEU A 250 -6.75 -18.55 9.52
C LEU A 250 -7.96 -18.63 10.45
N SER A 251 -8.03 -17.72 11.42
CA SER A 251 -9.25 -17.49 12.22
C SER A 251 -10.42 -17.10 11.31
N ALA A 252 -11.65 -17.40 11.74
CA ALA A 252 -12.85 -17.11 10.95
C ALA A 252 -12.96 -15.61 10.61
N GLY A 253 -12.66 -14.73 11.57
CA GLY A 253 -12.65 -13.28 11.38
C GLY A 253 -11.68 -12.81 10.29
N ARG A 254 -10.45 -13.34 10.26
CA ARG A 254 -9.48 -12.99 9.21
C ARG A 254 -9.84 -13.55 7.84
N ARG A 255 -10.50 -14.70 7.77
CA ARG A 255 -11.03 -15.20 6.50
C ARG A 255 -12.11 -14.27 5.97
N MET A 256 -13.04 -13.85 6.84
CA MET A 256 -14.06 -12.87 6.46
C MET A 256 -13.43 -11.56 6.01
N LEU A 257 -12.50 -11.00 6.79
CA LEU A 257 -11.79 -9.78 6.43
C LEU A 257 -11.04 -9.91 5.10
N HIS A 258 -10.40 -11.07 4.85
CA HIS A 258 -9.73 -11.35 3.58
C HIS A 258 -10.71 -11.35 2.41
N SER A 259 -11.85 -12.04 2.53
CA SER A 259 -12.85 -12.09 1.46
C SER A 259 -13.40 -10.70 1.15
N VAL A 260 -13.70 -9.91 2.19
CA VAL A 260 -14.18 -8.52 2.03
C VAL A 260 -13.09 -7.63 1.44
N GLY A 261 -11.86 -7.72 1.92
CA GLY A 261 -10.72 -6.95 1.41
C GLY A 261 -10.36 -7.30 -0.03
N LEU A 262 -10.46 -8.58 -0.41
CA LEU A 262 -10.25 -9.05 -1.77
C LEU A 262 -11.35 -8.53 -2.71
N ALA A 263 -12.62 -8.62 -2.29
CA ALA A 263 -13.74 -8.07 -3.05
C ALA A 263 -13.60 -6.54 -3.22
N ALA A 264 -13.15 -5.84 -2.18
CA ALA A 264 -12.87 -4.41 -2.24
C ALA A 264 -11.75 -4.09 -3.24
N ALA A 265 -10.65 -4.84 -3.23
CA ALA A 265 -9.55 -4.66 -4.17
C ALA A 265 -9.97 -4.94 -5.64
N ILE A 266 -10.81 -5.96 -5.86
CA ILE A 266 -11.44 -6.20 -7.17
C ILE A 266 -12.34 -5.03 -7.57
N GLY A 267 -13.15 -4.53 -6.64
CA GLY A 267 -13.97 -3.35 -6.85
C GLY A 267 -13.15 -2.15 -7.30
N MET A 268 -12.08 -1.81 -6.58
CA MET A 268 -11.16 -0.73 -6.94
C MET A 268 -10.58 -0.91 -8.35
N ALA A 269 -10.16 -2.13 -8.70
CA ALA A 269 -9.58 -2.42 -10.02
C ALA A 269 -10.58 -2.24 -11.18
N LEU A 270 -11.86 -2.52 -10.93
CA LEU A 270 -12.90 -2.57 -11.96
C LEU A 270 -13.80 -1.34 -12.02
N MET A 271 -13.97 -0.60 -10.92
CA MET A 271 -14.83 0.59 -10.84
C MET A 271 -14.49 1.69 -11.87
N PRO A 272 -13.22 1.92 -12.23
CA PRO A 272 -12.86 2.83 -13.33
C PRO A 272 -13.27 2.36 -14.73
N LEU A 273 -13.72 1.11 -14.88
CA LEU A 273 -14.20 0.49 -16.13
C LEU A 273 -13.14 0.37 -17.24
N PHE A 274 -11.86 0.26 -16.88
CA PHE A 274 -10.80 -0.01 -17.84
C PHE A 274 -10.84 -1.46 -18.34
N ARG A 275 -11.16 -1.61 -19.63
CA ARG A 275 -11.17 -2.93 -20.31
C ARG A 275 -9.82 -3.63 -20.21
N SER A 276 -8.72 -2.90 -20.30
CA SER A 276 -7.35 -3.43 -20.20
C SER A 276 -7.08 -4.11 -18.86
N VAL A 277 -7.53 -3.52 -17.76
CA VAL A 277 -7.38 -4.08 -16.40
C VAL A 277 -8.21 -5.36 -16.27
N ALA A 278 -9.46 -5.34 -16.72
CA ALA A 278 -10.32 -6.54 -16.71
C ALA A 278 -9.72 -7.69 -17.52
N ILE A 279 -9.21 -7.40 -18.73
CA ILE A 279 -8.54 -8.39 -19.59
C ILE A 279 -7.28 -8.91 -18.92
N THR A 280 -6.48 -8.05 -18.29
CA THR A 280 -5.25 -8.45 -17.60
C THR A 280 -5.56 -9.39 -16.43
N LEU A 281 -6.55 -9.07 -15.60
CA LEU A 281 -6.98 -9.93 -14.50
C LEU A 281 -7.51 -11.28 -15.00
N LEU A 282 -8.28 -11.29 -16.09
CA LEU A 282 -8.76 -12.51 -16.73
C LEU A 282 -7.60 -13.37 -17.25
N LEU A 283 -6.63 -12.77 -17.93
CA LEU A 283 -5.45 -13.47 -18.42
C LEU A 283 -4.64 -14.08 -17.28
N VAL A 284 -4.43 -13.35 -16.18
CA VAL A 284 -3.71 -13.88 -15.02
C VAL A 284 -4.47 -15.05 -14.39
N LEU A 285 -5.80 -14.94 -14.24
CA LEU A 285 -6.63 -16.04 -13.73
C LEU A 285 -6.54 -17.30 -14.61
N ILE A 286 -6.57 -17.12 -15.93
CA ILE A 286 -6.40 -18.20 -16.91
C ILE A 286 -5.03 -18.84 -16.72
N ILE A 287 -3.94 -18.05 -16.73
CA ILE A 287 -2.58 -18.56 -16.56
C ILE A 287 -2.44 -19.35 -15.27
N ASP A 288 -2.92 -18.82 -14.15
CA ASP A 288 -2.82 -19.46 -12.83
C ASP A 288 -3.57 -20.81 -12.79
N THR A 289 -4.80 -20.84 -13.31
CA THR A 289 -5.63 -22.05 -13.38
C THR A 289 -4.98 -23.15 -14.22
N PHE A 290 -4.42 -22.79 -15.38
CA PHE A 290 -3.76 -23.76 -16.27
C PHE A 290 -2.36 -24.14 -15.79
N TRP A 291 -1.68 -23.28 -15.03
CA TRP A 291 -0.38 -23.56 -14.45
C TRP A 291 -0.47 -24.55 -13.28
N GLU A 292 -1.42 -24.35 -12.36
CA GLU A 292 -1.65 -25.28 -11.23
C GLU A 292 -2.02 -26.69 -11.69
N GLN A 293 -2.83 -26.81 -12.75
CA GLN A 293 -3.20 -28.11 -13.35
C GLN A 293 -1.99 -28.85 -13.95
N ARG A 294 -0.96 -28.14 -14.40
CA ARG A 294 0.27 -28.75 -14.93
C ARG A 294 1.22 -29.22 -13.83
N THR A 295 1.25 -28.53 -12.69
CA THR A 295 2.13 -28.88 -11.56
C THR A 295 1.58 -29.97 -10.65
N THR A 296 0.25 -30.12 -10.56
CA THR A 296 -0.42 -31.17 -9.76
C THR A 296 -0.57 -32.52 -10.48
N ARG A 297 -0.30 -32.58 -11.78
CA ARG A 297 -0.27 -33.82 -12.60
C ARG A 297 1.13 -34.44 -12.75
N ARG A 298 2.10 -34.06 -11.91
CA ARG A 298 3.40 -34.73 -11.75
C ARG A 298 3.52 -35.27 -10.34
#